data_AF-A0A3D1LBN7-F1
#
_entry.id   AF-A0A3D1LBN7-F1
#
_cell.length_a   1.000
_cell.length_b   1.000
_cell.length_c   1.000
_cell.angle_alpha   90.00
_cell.angle_beta   90.00
_cell.angle_gamma   90.00
#
_symmetry.space_group_name_H-M   'P 1'
#
loop_
_entity.id
_entity.type
_entity.pdbx_description
1 polymer ?
#
loop_
_entity_poly.entity_id
_entity_poly.type
_entity_poly.pdbx_seq_one_letter_code
_entity_poly.pdbx_strand_id
1 'polypeptide(L)'
;LAYREENQQKVAAFHTTRTLGTNTKVLLDEDAGKFMVTRARDLQEANPDVLDFADVTGCNLDIDESRSELKREDKDGKEVSYNPPRYEYSYDFYITIFVNNPYFNEMRFQVNSSSIDITPPPSVRPGMPARCNPETNVEYRNCKKLGEEIRQALTQVRKDVREKIEQAAAPKAAVTCPYCGATTTPDASGCCEYCGGAVNG
;
A
#
# COMPACT_ATOMS: atom_id res chain seq x y z
N LEU A 1 10.01 6.40 25.46
CA LEU A 1 9.16 5.32 26.05
C LEU A 1 7.68 5.60 25.83
N ALA A 2 7.16 6.76 26.25
CA ALA A 2 5.73 7.11 26.14
C ALA A 2 5.08 6.86 24.75
N TYR A 3 5.75 7.20 23.65
CA TYR A 3 5.25 6.93 22.30
C TYR A 3 4.96 5.43 22.04
N ARG A 4 5.85 4.53 22.49
CA ARG A 4 5.69 3.08 22.31
C ARG A 4 4.60 2.51 23.20
N GLU A 5 4.39 3.09 24.39
CA GLU A 5 3.29 2.74 25.30
C GLU A 5 1.93 3.19 24.74
N GLU A 6 1.84 4.40 24.17
CA GLU A 6 0.63 4.85 23.46
C GLU A 6 0.35 3.98 22.24
N ASN A 7 1.38 3.61 21.48
CA ASN A 7 1.23 2.71 20.34
C ASN A 7 0.74 1.31 20.76
N GLN A 8 1.14 0.79 21.92
CA GLN A 8 0.60 -0.49 22.43
C GLN A 8 -0.92 -0.44 22.60
N GLN A 9 -1.46 0.68 23.09
CA GLN A 9 -2.91 0.85 23.20
C GLN A 9 -3.57 0.88 21.83
N LYS A 10 -2.94 1.54 20.84
CA LYS A 10 -3.42 1.54 19.44
C LYS A 10 -3.41 0.13 18.85
N VAL A 11 -2.37 -0.66 19.09
CA VAL A 11 -2.26 -2.05 18.65
C VAL A 11 -3.32 -2.93 19.32
N ALA A 12 -3.58 -2.75 20.63
CA ALA A 12 -4.64 -3.45 21.35
C ALA A 12 -6.04 -3.11 20.87
N ALA A 13 -6.27 -1.88 20.43
CA ALA A 13 -7.55 -1.42 19.88
C ALA A 13 -7.72 -1.69 18.38
N PHE A 14 -6.71 -2.24 17.70
CA PHE A 14 -6.71 -2.41 16.25
C PHE A 14 -7.57 -3.62 15.82
N HIS A 15 -8.53 -3.39 14.93
CA HIS A 15 -9.40 -4.43 14.39
C HIS A 15 -9.10 -4.62 12.90
N THR A 16 -8.44 -5.73 12.57
CA THR A 16 -8.08 -6.00 11.17
C THR A 16 -9.33 -6.32 10.34
N THR A 17 -9.76 -5.39 9.48
CA THR A 17 -10.83 -5.59 8.49
C THR A 17 -10.30 -6.26 7.23
N ARG A 18 -9.05 -5.96 6.87
CA ARG A 18 -8.40 -6.50 5.68
C ARG A 18 -6.91 -6.74 5.89
N THR A 19 -6.41 -7.84 5.35
CA THR A 19 -4.98 -8.20 5.35
C THR A 19 -4.47 -8.29 3.92
N LEU A 20 -3.37 -7.60 3.63
CA LEU A 20 -2.70 -7.62 2.33
C LEU A 20 -1.24 -8.00 2.51
N GLY A 21 -0.77 -9.02 1.82
CA GLY A 21 0.60 -9.51 1.93
C GLY A 21 0.70 -10.93 2.49
N THR A 22 1.86 -11.55 2.31
CA THR A 22 2.13 -12.93 2.73
C THR A 22 3.11 -12.97 3.91
N ASN A 23 4.37 -12.56 3.67
CA ASN A 23 5.42 -12.50 4.68
C ASN A 23 5.35 -11.20 5.48
N THR A 24 5.53 -10.06 4.81
CA THR A 24 5.18 -8.75 5.36
C THR A 24 3.73 -8.45 4.99
N LYS A 25 2.93 -8.06 5.97
CA LYS A 25 1.51 -7.79 5.82
C LYS A 25 1.24 -6.32 6.11
N VAL A 26 0.39 -5.72 5.28
CA VAL A 26 -0.32 -4.48 5.57
C VAL A 26 -1.67 -4.88 6.14
N LEU A 27 -1.88 -4.56 7.40
CA LEU A 27 -3.16 -4.76 8.08
C LEU A 27 -3.93 -3.45 8.04
N LEU A 28 -5.18 -3.49 7.63
CA LEU A 28 -6.06 -2.34 7.55
C LEU A 28 -7.17 -2.50 8.59
N ASP A 29 -7.46 -1.40 9.29
CA ASP A 29 -8.64 -1.17 10.10
C ASP A 29 -9.40 -0.03 9.43
N GLU A 30 -10.24 -0.40 8.46
CA GLU A 30 -10.99 0.55 7.63
C GLU A 30 -12.05 1.31 8.44
N ASP A 31 -12.53 0.72 9.54
CA ASP A 31 -13.52 1.32 10.43
C ASP A 31 -12.89 2.42 11.31
N ALA A 32 -11.72 2.14 11.90
CA ALA A 32 -10.98 3.11 12.71
C ALA A 32 -10.13 4.09 11.88
N GLY A 33 -9.97 3.83 10.59
CA GLY A 33 -9.17 4.65 9.70
C GLY A 33 -7.65 4.49 9.91
N LYS A 34 -7.21 3.28 10.28
CA LYS A 34 -5.82 3.00 10.67
C LYS A 34 -5.21 1.84 9.89
N PHE A 35 -3.89 1.80 9.83
CA PHE A 35 -3.16 0.67 9.30
C PHE A 35 -1.84 0.44 10.03
N MET A 36 -1.28 -0.75 9.82
CA MET A 36 0.07 -1.07 10.26
C MET A 36 0.75 -1.99 9.25
N VAL A 37 2.08 -2.01 9.27
CA VAL A 37 2.90 -2.92 8.46
C VAL A 37 3.70 -3.81 9.39
N THR A 38 3.61 -5.12 9.22
CA THR A 38 4.28 -6.06 10.12
C THR A 38 4.55 -7.42 9.50
N ARG A 39 5.64 -8.06 9.94
CA ARG A 39 5.91 -9.49 9.71
C ARG A 39 5.55 -10.34 10.93
N ALA A 40 5.33 -9.70 12.08
CA ALA A 40 5.12 -10.39 13.34
C ALA A 40 3.76 -11.09 13.36
N ARG A 41 3.71 -12.23 14.06
CA ARG A 41 2.47 -12.95 14.32
C ARG A 41 1.80 -12.45 15.60
N ASP A 42 2.60 -12.17 16.61
CA ASP A 42 2.14 -11.55 17.86
C ASP A 42 2.29 -10.03 17.74
N LEU A 43 1.17 -9.34 17.55
CA LEU A 43 1.14 -7.89 17.43
C LEU A 43 1.37 -7.19 18.77
N GLN A 44 0.91 -7.78 19.88
CA GLN A 44 1.02 -7.19 21.22
C GLN A 44 2.48 -7.14 21.66
N GLU A 45 3.22 -8.23 21.42
CA GLU A 45 4.64 -8.30 21.73
C GLU A 45 5.47 -7.42 20.77
N ALA A 46 5.22 -7.52 19.46
CA ALA A 46 6.02 -6.79 18.47
C ALA A 46 5.76 -5.29 18.49
N ASN A 47 4.56 -4.87 18.87
CA ASN A 47 4.11 -3.48 18.91
C ASN A 47 4.45 -2.69 17.63
N PRO A 48 3.96 -3.13 16.44
CA PRO A 48 4.20 -2.44 15.18
C PRO A 48 3.52 -1.07 15.18
N ASP A 49 4.11 -0.10 14.46
CA ASP A 49 3.59 1.27 14.43
C ASP A 49 2.20 1.31 13.77
N VAL A 50 1.20 1.78 14.53
CA VAL A 50 -0.17 2.01 14.06
C VAL A 50 -0.29 3.45 13.59
N LEU A 51 -0.65 3.62 12.33
CA LEU A 51 -0.70 4.90 11.64
C LEU A 51 -2.10 5.20 11.14
N ASP A 52 -2.43 6.48 11.07
CA ASP A 52 -3.69 6.93 10.49
C ASP A 52 -3.60 6.97 8.96
N PHE A 53 -4.68 6.63 8.27
CA PHE A 53 -4.72 6.73 6.81
C PHE A 53 -4.52 8.16 6.29
N ALA A 54 -4.89 9.15 7.10
CA ALA A 54 -4.65 10.56 6.80
C ALA A 54 -3.15 10.88 6.68
N ASP A 55 -2.29 10.13 7.36
CA ASP A 55 -0.84 10.34 7.34
C ASP A 55 -0.20 9.78 6.07
N VAL A 56 -0.89 8.95 5.29
CA VAL A 56 -0.34 8.40 4.04
C VAL A 56 -0.23 9.49 2.98
N THR A 57 0.99 9.75 2.52
CA THR A 57 1.31 10.74 1.49
C THR A 57 1.55 10.12 0.11
N GLY A 58 1.82 8.82 0.04
CA GLY A 58 2.00 8.08 -1.22
C GLY A 58 2.26 6.59 -1.01
N CYS A 59 2.13 5.80 -2.08
CA CYS A 59 2.50 4.39 -2.09
C CYS A 59 3.04 4.02 -3.47
N ASN A 60 4.26 3.48 -3.53
CA ASN A 60 4.91 3.04 -4.76
C ASN A 60 5.16 1.53 -4.73
N LEU A 61 5.10 0.94 -5.92
CA LEU A 61 5.53 -0.44 -6.18
C LEU A 61 6.77 -0.37 -7.07
N ASP A 62 7.88 -0.85 -6.55
CA ASP A 62 9.17 -0.92 -7.23
C ASP A 62 9.51 -2.38 -7.52
N ILE A 63 10.11 -2.64 -8.68
CA ILE A 63 10.52 -3.98 -9.11
C ILE A 63 12.02 -3.92 -9.41
N ASP A 64 12.81 -4.57 -8.57
CA ASP A 64 14.25 -4.67 -8.72
C ASP A 64 14.55 -5.90 -9.60
N GLU A 65 15.07 -5.67 -10.81
CA GLU A 65 15.52 -6.71 -11.74
C GLU A 65 17.04 -6.87 -11.65
N SER A 66 17.49 -8.09 -11.34
CA SER A 66 18.89 -8.50 -11.40
C SER A 66 19.11 -9.47 -12.56
N ARG A 67 20.26 -9.38 -13.22
CA ARG A 67 20.63 -10.25 -14.35
C ARG A 67 22.02 -10.84 -14.15
N SER A 68 22.12 -12.16 -14.25
CA SER A 68 23.37 -12.92 -14.08
C SER A 68 23.61 -13.81 -15.30
N GLU A 69 24.85 -13.88 -15.79
CA GLU A 69 25.21 -14.81 -16.87
C GLU A 69 25.39 -16.22 -16.32
N LEU A 70 24.74 -17.20 -16.94
CA LEU A 70 24.97 -18.61 -16.67
C LEU A 70 26.26 -19.04 -17.36
N LYS A 71 27.12 -19.75 -16.63
CA LYS A 71 28.37 -20.32 -17.15
C LYS A 71 28.34 -21.83 -17.03
N ARG A 72 29.12 -22.51 -17.86
CA ARG A 72 29.38 -23.94 -17.76
C ARG A 72 30.82 -24.18 -17.39
N GLU A 73 31.08 -25.29 -16.73
CA GLU A 73 32.43 -25.79 -16.51
C GLU A 73 32.90 -26.52 -17.78
N ASP A 74 34.13 -26.27 -18.23
CA ASP A 74 34.76 -27.03 -19.30
C ASP A 74 35.43 -28.31 -18.78
N LYS A 75 36.15 -29.03 -19.66
CA LYS A 75 36.83 -30.29 -19.29
C LYS A 75 38.00 -30.08 -18.32
N ASP A 76 38.50 -28.86 -18.20
CA ASP A 76 39.63 -28.47 -17.37
C ASP A 76 39.17 -27.79 -16.07
N GLY A 77 37.86 -27.80 -15.79
CA GLY A 77 37.29 -27.21 -14.57
C GLY A 77 37.10 -25.69 -14.64
N LYS A 78 37.25 -25.07 -15.81
CA LYS A 78 37.18 -23.62 -15.96
C LYS A 78 35.76 -23.17 -16.32
N GLU A 79 35.28 -22.13 -15.64
CA GLU A 79 34.02 -21.48 -16.01
C GLU A 79 34.14 -20.78 -17.37
N VAL A 80 33.32 -21.21 -18.32
CA VAL A 80 33.22 -20.63 -19.65
C VAL A 80 31.77 -20.27 -19.97
N SER A 81 31.57 -19.15 -20.67
CA SER A 81 30.26 -18.72 -21.15
C SER A 81 29.64 -19.74 -22.11
N TYR A 82 28.32 -19.86 -22.09
CA TYR A 82 27.61 -20.54 -23.18
C TYR A 82 27.76 -19.76 -24.49
N ASN A 83 27.68 -20.46 -25.62
CA ASN A 83 27.60 -19.83 -26.94
C ASN A 83 26.32 -20.31 -27.65
N PRO A 84 25.28 -19.45 -27.79
CA PRO A 84 25.21 -18.06 -27.32
C PRO A 84 25.15 -17.93 -25.78
N PRO A 85 25.55 -16.77 -25.20
CA PRO A 85 25.48 -16.53 -23.76
C PRO A 85 24.05 -16.69 -23.22
N ARG A 86 23.94 -17.28 -22.03
CA ARG A 86 22.67 -17.53 -21.34
C ARG A 86 22.63 -16.70 -20.07
N TYR A 87 21.46 -16.21 -19.71
CA TYR A 87 21.27 -15.37 -18.54
C TYR A 87 20.12 -15.88 -17.70
N GLU A 88 20.20 -15.65 -16.41
CA GLU A 88 19.12 -15.79 -15.45
C GLU A 88 18.74 -14.41 -14.92
N TYR A 89 17.45 -14.18 -14.72
CA TYR A 89 16.89 -12.95 -14.22
C TYR A 89 16.25 -13.20 -12.87
N SER A 90 16.52 -12.36 -11.90
CA SER A 90 15.92 -12.43 -10.57
C SER A 90 15.14 -11.15 -10.30
N TYR A 91 13.93 -11.29 -9.75
CA TYR A 91 13.04 -10.16 -9.51
C TYR A 91 12.62 -10.08 -8.04
N ASP A 92 12.74 -8.88 -7.47
CA ASP A 92 12.26 -8.55 -6.13
C ASP A 92 11.28 -7.37 -6.16
N PHE A 93 10.17 -7.51 -5.45
CA PHE A 93 9.08 -6.54 -5.42
C PHE A 93 9.09 -5.81 -4.09
N TYR A 94 9.11 -4.49 -4.14
CA TYR A 94 9.10 -3.63 -2.96
C TYR A 94 7.91 -2.70 -2.97
N ILE A 95 7.27 -2.55 -1.82
CA ILE A 95 6.32 -1.48 -1.56
C ILE A 95 7.00 -0.44 -0.70
N THR A 96 6.90 0.81 -1.13
CA THR A 96 7.33 1.98 -0.36
C THR A 96 6.11 2.84 -0.03
N ILE A 97 5.72 2.87 1.24
CA ILE A 97 4.62 3.71 1.73
C ILE A 97 5.23 4.98 2.30
N PHE A 98 4.86 6.13 1.76
CA PHE A 98 5.26 7.42 2.29
C PHE A 98 4.23 7.91 3.29
N VAL A 99 4.68 8.39 4.44
CA VAL A 99 3.83 8.86 5.54
C VAL A 99 4.33 10.18 6.12
N ASN A 100 3.42 10.92 6.73
CA ASN A 100 3.73 12.12 7.49
C ASN A 100 3.81 11.77 8.98
N ASN A 101 4.95 11.26 9.44
CA ASN A 101 5.18 10.93 10.85
C ASN A 101 6.43 11.66 11.39
N PRO A 102 6.46 12.09 12.68
CA PRO A 102 7.60 12.79 13.25
C PRO A 102 8.92 12.01 13.28
N TYR A 103 8.87 10.67 13.25
CA TYR A 103 10.05 9.81 13.42
C TYR A 103 10.54 9.20 12.10
N PHE A 104 9.66 9.02 11.12
CA PHE A 104 9.98 8.46 9.81
C PHE A 104 9.01 8.98 8.74
N ASN A 105 9.45 8.98 7.49
CA ASN A 105 8.67 9.47 6.36
C ASN A 105 8.35 8.38 5.33
N GLU A 106 8.94 7.21 5.46
CA GLU A 106 8.71 6.08 4.57
C GLU A 106 8.82 4.73 5.29
N MET A 107 8.10 3.74 4.76
CA MET A 107 8.23 2.33 5.12
C MET A 107 8.40 1.52 3.84
N ARG A 108 9.59 0.92 3.67
CA ARG A 108 9.88 0.04 2.54
C ARG A 108 9.90 -1.42 3.01
N PHE A 109 9.18 -2.28 2.32
CA PHE A 109 9.20 -3.71 2.58
C PHE A 109 9.04 -4.54 1.31
N GLN A 110 9.62 -5.75 1.34
CA GLN A 110 9.54 -6.72 0.26
C GLN A 110 8.19 -7.44 0.28
N VAL A 111 7.56 -7.55 -0.90
CA VAL A 111 6.26 -8.21 -1.13
C VAL A 111 6.44 -9.71 -1.29
N ASN A 112 7.41 -10.12 -2.10
CA ASN A 112 7.75 -11.53 -2.29
C ASN A 112 8.56 -12.08 -1.10
N SER A 113 8.39 -13.37 -0.81
CA SER A 113 9.13 -14.04 0.28
C SER A 113 10.56 -14.40 -0.08
N SER A 114 10.84 -14.57 -1.36
CA SER A 114 12.13 -14.90 -1.96
C SER A 114 12.15 -14.36 -3.38
N SER A 115 13.34 -14.05 -3.90
CA SER A 115 13.50 -13.55 -5.27
C SER A 115 12.93 -14.55 -6.28
N ILE A 116 12.33 -14.02 -7.35
CA ILE A 116 11.70 -14.83 -8.39
C ILE A 116 12.70 -14.99 -9.52
N ASP A 117 13.25 -16.20 -9.66
CA ASP A 117 14.23 -16.51 -10.68
C ASP A 117 13.55 -17.01 -11.98
N ILE A 118 13.93 -16.40 -13.09
CA ILE A 118 13.41 -16.69 -14.43
C ILE A 118 14.60 -16.89 -15.36
N THR A 119 14.79 -18.13 -15.79
CA THR A 119 15.72 -18.46 -16.86
C THR A 119 14.96 -18.56 -18.19
N PRO A 120 15.11 -17.60 -19.12
CA PRO A 120 14.49 -17.69 -20.43
C PRO A 120 14.99 -18.91 -21.21
N PRO A 121 14.14 -19.52 -22.05
CA PRO A 121 14.56 -20.63 -22.89
C PRO A 121 15.67 -20.18 -23.85
N PRO A 122 16.59 -21.10 -24.22
CA PRO A 122 17.65 -20.76 -25.16
C PRO A 122 17.05 -20.28 -26.49
N SER A 123 17.68 -19.24 -27.07
CA SER A 123 17.26 -18.66 -28.34
C SER A 123 17.22 -19.74 -29.42
N VAL A 124 16.06 -19.94 -30.04
CA VAL A 124 15.88 -20.91 -31.15
C VAL A 124 16.47 -20.37 -32.46
N ARG A 125 16.75 -19.06 -32.54
CA ARG A 125 17.32 -18.39 -33.73
C ARG A 125 18.73 -17.87 -33.46
N PRO A 126 19.73 -18.22 -34.29
CA PRO A 126 21.08 -17.66 -34.20
C PRO A 126 21.06 -16.13 -34.28
N GLY A 127 21.80 -15.46 -33.39
CA GLY A 127 21.98 -14.00 -33.41
C GLY A 127 20.84 -13.17 -32.78
N MET A 128 19.78 -13.78 -32.26
CA MET A 128 18.73 -13.08 -31.53
C MET A 128 18.83 -13.38 -30.03
N PRO A 129 18.99 -12.39 -29.15
CA PRO A 129 19.01 -12.64 -27.71
C PRO A 129 17.66 -13.23 -27.29
N ALA A 130 17.69 -14.28 -26.46
CA ALA A 130 16.50 -14.76 -25.79
C ALA A 130 15.91 -13.61 -24.97
N ARG A 131 14.71 -13.17 -25.30
CA ARG A 131 14.02 -12.13 -24.51
C ARG A 131 13.38 -12.81 -23.31
N CYS A 132 13.77 -12.40 -22.10
CA CYS A 132 13.01 -12.74 -20.91
C CYS A 132 11.71 -11.92 -20.91
N ASN A 133 10.56 -12.59 -20.86
CA ASN A 133 9.29 -11.95 -20.57
C ASN A 133 8.84 -12.43 -19.18
N PRO A 134 9.05 -11.64 -18.11
CA PRO A 134 8.71 -12.08 -16.75
C PRO A 134 7.21 -12.30 -16.55
N GLU A 135 6.35 -11.68 -17.37
CA GLU A 135 4.90 -11.83 -17.32
C GLU A 135 4.41 -13.26 -17.65
N THR A 136 5.27 -14.13 -18.19
CA THR A 136 4.91 -15.55 -18.38
C THR A 136 4.98 -16.34 -17.07
N ASN A 137 5.75 -15.88 -16.09
CA ASN A 137 5.88 -16.51 -14.78
C ASN A 137 4.65 -16.19 -13.91
N VAL A 138 4.08 -17.21 -13.25
CA VAL A 138 2.88 -17.06 -12.41
C VAL A 138 3.20 -16.30 -11.11
N GLU A 139 4.34 -16.59 -10.48
CA GLU A 139 4.77 -15.95 -9.24
C GLU A 139 5.06 -14.47 -9.44
N TYR A 140 5.72 -14.11 -10.54
CA TYR A 140 5.93 -12.71 -10.94
C TYR A 140 4.60 -11.96 -11.05
N ARG A 141 3.63 -12.51 -11.78
CA ARG A 141 2.30 -11.90 -11.94
C ARG A 141 1.55 -11.78 -10.62
N ASN A 142 1.64 -12.80 -9.76
CA ASN A 142 0.98 -12.78 -8.45
C ASN A 142 1.59 -11.70 -7.54
N CYS A 143 2.92 -11.57 -7.51
CA CYS A 143 3.60 -10.54 -6.70
C CYS A 143 3.31 -9.13 -7.22
N LYS A 144 3.33 -8.95 -8.55
CA LYS A 144 2.94 -7.69 -9.19
C LYS A 144 1.51 -7.31 -8.83
N LYS A 145 0.57 -8.24 -8.98
CA LYS A 145 -0.84 -8.02 -8.64
C LYS A 145 -1.02 -7.67 -7.17
N LEU A 146 -0.37 -8.40 -6.26
CA LEU A 146 -0.43 -8.13 -4.83
C LEU A 146 0.13 -6.75 -4.46
N GLY A 147 1.27 -6.37 -5.05
CA GLY A 147 1.83 -5.03 -4.87
C GLY A 147 0.89 -3.93 -5.39
N GLU A 148 0.26 -4.14 -6.54
CA GLU A 148 -0.74 -3.23 -7.09
C GLU A 148 -1.98 -3.12 -6.20
N GLU A 149 -2.45 -4.24 -5.62
CA GLU A 149 -3.57 -4.27 -4.68
C GLU A 149 -3.27 -3.45 -3.41
N ILE A 150 -2.06 -3.59 -2.84
CA ILE A 150 -1.61 -2.79 -1.68
C ILE A 150 -1.61 -1.30 -2.04
N ARG A 151 -1.00 -0.96 -3.18
CA ARG A 151 -0.93 0.42 -3.67
C ARG A 151 -2.31 1.02 -3.86
N GLN A 152 -3.22 0.28 -4.50
CA GLN A 152 -4.59 0.72 -4.75
C GLN A 152 -5.36 0.91 -3.45
N ALA A 153 -5.28 -0.05 -2.52
CA ALA A 153 -5.97 0.03 -1.24
C ALA A 153 -5.56 1.30 -0.47
N LEU A 154 -4.26 1.54 -0.29
CA LEU A 154 -3.78 2.72 0.45
C LEU A 154 -4.10 4.04 -0.29
N THR A 155 -4.07 4.03 -1.62
CA THR A 155 -4.43 5.22 -2.42
C THR A 155 -5.92 5.52 -2.32
N GLN A 156 -6.77 4.49 -2.36
CA GLN A 156 -8.22 4.63 -2.26
C GLN A 156 -8.61 5.19 -0.90
N VAL A 157 -8.13 4.55 0.16
CA VAL A 157 -8.46 4.96 1.53
C VAL A 157 -8.00 6.39 1.82
N ARG A 158 -6.85 6.81 1.29
CA ARG A 158 -6.40 8.21 1.37
C ARG A 158 -7.38 9.18 0.69
N LYS A 159 -7.94 8.82 -0.47
CA LYS A 159 -8.94 9.66 -1.16
C LYS A 159 -10.22 9.74 -0.33
N ASP A 160 -10.70 8.61 0.16
CA ASP A 160 -11.93 8.53 0.96
C ASP A 160 -11.81 9.39 2.23
N VAL A 161 -10.65 9.38 2.91
CA VAL A 161 -10.39 10.26 4.06
C VAL A 161 -10.44 11.73 3.67
N ARG A 162 -9.82 12.12 2.56
CA ARG A 162 -9.84 13.51 2.08
C ARG A 162 -11.25 13.96 1.71
N GLU A 163 -12.01 13.13 1.01
CA GLU A 163 -13.40 13.40 0.67
C GLU A 163 -14.26 13.57 1.93
N LYS A 164 -14.07 12.73 2.95
CA LYS A 164 -14.77 12.89 4.24
C LYS A 164 -14.40 14.19 4.95
N ILE A 165 -13.13 14.59 4.92
CA ILE A 165 -12.67 15.88 5.49
C ILE A 165 -13.30 17.05 4.71
N GLU A 166 -13.31 17.00 3.38
CA GLU A 166 -13.91 18.03 2.53
C GLU A 166 -15.41 18.14 2.73
N GLN A 167 -16.13 17.01 2.86
CA GLN A 167 -17.56 16.98 3.17
C GLN A 167 -17.86 17.56 4.56
N ALA A 168 -17.04 17.26 5.56
CA ALA A 168 -17.18 17.83 6.90
C ALA A 168 -16.84 19.32 6.95
N ALA A 169 -15.95 19.79 6.08
CA ALA A 169 -15.57 21.19 5.94
C ALA A 169 -16.48 21.97 4.96
N ALA A 170 -17.40 21.29 4.27
CA ALA A 170 -18.28 21.92 3.30
C ALA A 170 -19.11 23.02 3.98
N PRO A 171 -19.19 24.23 3.40
CA PRO A 171 -19.95 25.32 3.99
C PRO A 171 -21.41 24.90 4.10
N LYS A 172 -21.97 24.97 5.32
CA LYS A 172 -23.39 24.76 5.55
C LYS A 172 -24.15 25.75 4.67
N ALA A 173 -24.99 25.23 3.77
CA ALA A 173 -25.75 26.08 2.86
C ALA A 173 -26.68 27.00 3.67
N ALA A 174 -26.62 28.29 3.39
CA ALA A 174 -27.59 29.23 3.92
C ALA A 174 -28.93 28.99 3.23
N VAL A 175 -29.96 28.68 4.02
CA VAL A 175 -31.32 28.39 3.57
C VAL A 175 -32.25 29.47 4.10
N THR A 176 -33.22 29.89 3.29
CA THR A 176 -34.27 30.80 3.76
C THR A 176 -35.29 30.03 4.59
N CYS A 177 -35.47 30.41 5.85
CA CYS A 177 -36.41 29.75 6.75
C CYS A 177 -37.86 29.97 6.29
N PRO A 178 -38.65 28.91 6.05
CA PRO A 178 -40.04 29.05 5.62
C PRO A 178 -40.97 29.60 6.71
N TYR A 179 -40.57 29.51 7.98
CA TYR A 179 -41.36 30.00 9.12
C TYR A 179 -41.18 31.49 9.41
N CYS A 180 -39.95 32.00 9.37
CA CYS A 180 -39.66 33.40 9.72
C CYS A 180 -39.09 34.25 8.58
N GLY A 181 -38.78 33.63 7.43
CA GLY A 181 -38.22 34.33 6.26
C GLY A 181 -36.74 34.72 6.37
N ALA A 182 -36.08 34.47 7.51
CA ALA A 182 -34.66 34.78 7.68
C ALA A 182 -33.77 33.82 6.88
N THR A 183 -32.72 34.35 6.24
CA THR A 183 -31.62 33.53 5.71
C THR A 183 -30.81 33.01 6.90
N THR A 184 -30.82 31.70 7.08
CA THR A 184 -30.20 31.02 8.23
C THR A 184 -29.35 29.86 7.76
N THR A 185 -28.33 29.53 8.53
CA THR A 185 -27.66 28.23 8.39
C THR A 185 -28.31 27.24 9.36
N PRO A 186 -28.88 26.13 8.88
CA PRO A 186 -29.48 25.14 9.76
C PRO A 186 -28.52 24.69 10.86
N ASP A 187 -29.01 24.61 12.10
CA ASP A 187 -28.27 24.04 13.21
C ASP A 187 -28.09 22.51 13.06
N ALA A 188 -27.43 21.86 14.01
CA ALA A 188 -27.18 20.40 13.95
C ALA A 188 -28.48 19.56 13.89
N SER A 189 -29.60 20.12 14.32
CA SER A 189 -30.95 19.54 14.26
C SER A 189 -31.74 19.91 12.99
N GLY A 190 -31.18 20.72 12.10
CA GLY A 190 -31.87 21.19 10.90
C GLY A 190 -32.89 22.29 11.19
N CYS A 191 -32.72 23.07 12.27
CA CYS A 191 -33.59 24.16 12.66
C CYS A 191 -32.96 25.53 12.37
N CYS A 192 -33.83 26.52 12.15
CA CYS A 192 -33.45 27.92 11.96
C CYS A 192 -32.88 28.49 13.26
N GLU A 193 -31.72 29.13 13.17
CA GLU A 193 -31.03 29.69 14.35
C GLU A 193 -31.77 30.87 14.99
N TYR A 194 -32.68 31.52 14.25
CA TYR A 194 -33.44 32.68 14.72
C TYR A 194 -34.78 32.32 15.37
N CYS A 195 -35.51 31.34 14.82
CA CYS A 195 -36.86 31.02 15.28
C CYS A 195 -37.05 29.57 15.76
N GLY A 196 -36.05 28.71 15.62
CA GLY A 196 -36.13 27.29 15.97
C GLY A 196 -37.01 26.44 15.05
N GLY A 197 -37.56 27.01 13.97
CA GLY A 197 -38.38 26.27 13.00
C GLY A 197 -37.53 25.37 12.12
N ALA A 198 -37.99 24.14 11.86
CA ALA A 198 -37.33 23.21 10.96
C ALA A 198 -37.22 23.80 9.55
N VAL A 199 -36.00 23.80 8.99
CA VAL A 199 -35.69 24.35 7.66
C VAL A 199 -35.65 23.28 6.58
N ASN A 200 -35.50 22.01 6.96
CA ASN A 200 -35.58 20.85 6.07
C ASN A 200 -36.85 20.05 6.40
N GLY A 201 -37.94 20.33 5.68
CA GLY A 201 -39.20 19.57 5.71
C GLY A 201 -39.51 19.00 4.33
#